data_AF-A0A2P7MVK8-F1
#
_entry.id   AF-A0A2P7MVK8-F1
#
_cell.length_a   1.000
_cell.length_b   1.000
_cell.length_c   1.000
_cell.angle_alpha   90.00
_cell.angle_beta   90.00
_cell.angle_gamma   90.00
#
_symmetry.space_group_name_H-M   'P 1'
#
loop_
_entity.id
_entity.type
_entity.pdbx_description
1 polymer ?
#
loop_
_entity_poly.entity_id
_entity_poly.type
_entity_poly.pdbx_seq_one_letter_code
_entity_poly.pdbx_strand_id
1 'polypeptide(L)'
;MTNGRALLLALGVFGLGGGGYWIFQAGGFEGFSAGIAASALLMVLVLAWTGSYLFRVVTGKMTFIQQRRQYREAYDAFTTEALQRKFDALSPEEQERLLRETGQLPEAPQGET
;
A
#
# COMPACT_ATOMS: atom_id res chain seq x y z
N MET A 1 -14.60 -15.65 11.76
CA MET A 1 -13.80 -16.89 11.89
C MET A 1 -14.74 -18.00 12.35
N THR A 2 -14.66 -19.21 11.78
CA THR A 2 -15.47 -20.35 12.27
C THR A 2 -14.80 -20.96 13.50
N ASN A 3 -15.58 -21.45 14.47
CA ASN A 3 -15.08 -21.97 15.75
C ASN A 3 -13.98 -23.04 15.58
N GLY A 4 -14.05 -23.87 14.52
CA GLY A 4 -13.02 -24.87 14.22
C GLY A 4 -11.65 -24.29 13.84
N ARG A 5 -11.60 -23.13 13.18
CA ARG A 5 -10.32 -22.47 12.85
C ARG A 5 -9.63 -21.91 14.08
N ALA A 6 -10.40 -21.36 15.03
CA ALA A 6 -9.86 -20.89 16.31
C ALA A 6 -9.24 -22.06 17.11
N LEU A 7 -9.88 -23.22 17.09
CA LEU A 7 -9.41 -24.41 17.78
C LEU A 7 -8.11 -24.96 17.17
N LEU A 8 -7.99 -24.96 15.84
CA LEU A 8 -6.75 -25.33 15.15
C LEU A 8 -5.60 -24.35 15.45
N LEU A 9 -5.89 -23.05 15.52
CA LEU A 9 -4.89 -22.06 15.92
C LEU A 9 -4.44 -22.26 17.37
N ALA A 10 -5.37 -22.51 18.29
CA ALA A 10 -5.05 -22.79 19.68
C ALA A 10 -4.16 -24.04 19.82
N LEU A 11 -4.50 -25.12 19.10
CA LEU A 11 -3.68 -26.34 19.06
C LEU A 11 -2.29 -26.09 18.44
N GLY A 12 -2.22 -25.28 17.38
CA GLY A 12 -0.96 -24.89 16.75
C GLY A 12 -0.05 -24.10 17.70
N VAL A 13 -0.59 -23.11 18.40
CA VAL A 13 0.14 -22.33 19.40
C VAL A 13 0.59 -23.20 20.57
N PHE A 14 -0.29 -24.10 21.05
CA PHE A 14 0.05 -25.05 22.11
C PHE A 14 1.18 -26.00 21.69
N GLY A 15 1.10 -26.55 20.46
CA GLY A 15 2.15 -27.40 19.89
C GLY A 15 3.48 -26.67 19.71
N LEU A 16 3.46 -25.42 19.28
CA LEU A 16 4.66 -24.57 19.20
C LEU A 16 5.27 -24.30 20.58
N GLY A 17 4.44 -24.04 21.60
CA GLY A 17 4.90 -23.88 22.97
C GLY A 17 5.56 -25.15 23.53
N GLY A 18 4.90 -26.30 23.37
CA GLY A 18 5.42 -27.59 23.80
C GLY A 18 6.68 -28.03 23.05
N GLY A 19 6.72 -27.84 21.73
CA GLY A 19 7.89 -28.10 20.91
C GLY A 19 9.07 -27.19 21.25
N GLY A 20 8.79 -25.90 21.50
CA GLY A 20 9.80 -24.95 21.99
C GLY A 20 10.41 -25.39 23.31
N TYR A 21 9.59 -25.81 24.27
CA TYR A 21 10.07 -26.36 25.55
C TYR A 21 11.04 -27.54 25.36
N TRP A 22 10.71 -28.47 24.47
CA TRP A 22 11.56 -29.63 24.21
C TRP A 22 12.90 -29.24 23.56
N ILE A 23 12.90 -28.26 22.65
CA ILE A 23 14.13 -27.69 22.06
C ILE A 23 15.00 -27.03 23.14
N PHE A 24 14.40 -26.26 24.06
CA PHE A 24 15.13 -25.67 25.19
C PHE A 24 15.74 -26.74 26.11
N GLN A 25 15.00 -27.81 26.40
CA GLN A 25 15.50 -28.92 27.20
C GLN A 25 16.68 -29.62 26.50
N ALA A 26 16.56 -29.94 25.21
CA ALA A 26 17.64 -30.55 24.42
C ALA A 26 18.88 -29.65 24.29
N GLY A 27 18.70 -28.32 24.34
CA GLY A 27 19.79 -27.34 24.33
C GLY A 27 20.47 -27.11 25.68
N GLY A 28 20.09 -27.83 26.75
CA GLY A 28 20.68 -27.70 28.09
C GLY A 28 20.16 -26.52 28.92
N PHE A 29 19.02 -25.93 28.55
CA PHE A 29 18.42 -24.78 29.23
C PHE A 29 17.50 -25.19 30.40
N GLU A 30 17.77 -26.32 31.06
CA GLU A 30 16.90 -26.92 32.09
C GLU A 30 16.64 -26.03 33.32
N GLY A 31 17.47 -24.98 33.55
CA GLY A 31 17.30 -23.99 34.61
C GLY A 31 16.79 -22.61 34.15
N PHE A 32 16.42 -22.45 32.88
CA PHE A 32 16.02 -21.15 32.34
C PHE A 32 14.59 -20.80 32.78
N SER A 33 14.40 -19.58 33.29
CA SER A 33 13.08 -19.13 33.72
C SER A 33 12.14 -19.06 32.51
N ALA A 34 11.12 -19.93 32.52
CA ALA A 34 10.05 -19.92 31.51
C ALA A 34 9.37 -18.55 31.43
N GLY A 35 9.27 -17.84 32.56
CA GLY A 35 8.77 -16.46 32.62
C GLY A 35 9.65 -15.50 31.84
N ILE A 36 10.97 -15.56 32.00
CA ILE A 36 11.91 -14.71 31.25
C ILE A 36 11.84 -15.02 29.76
N ALA A 37 11.79 -16.30 29.38
CA ALA A 37 11.68 -16.71 27.97
C ALA A 37 10.37 -16.20 27.34
N ALA A 38 9.24 -16.35 28.04
CA ALA A 38 7.95 -15.83 27.58
C ALA A 38 7.95 -14.30 27.47
N SER A 39 8.54 -13.59 28.44
CA SER A 39 8.67 -12.12 28.39
C SER A 39 9.57 -11.67 27.23
N ALA A 40 10.67 -12.37 26.95
CA ALA A 40 11.54 -12.07 25.82
C ALA A 40 10.82 -12.28 24.48
N LEU A 41 10.09 -13.38 24.32
CA LEU A 41 9.26 -13.64 23.14
C LEU A 41 8.20 -12.54 22.95
N LEU A 42 7.51 -12.16 24.03
CA LEU A 42 6.53 -11.08 23.99
C LEU A 42 7.17 -9.75 23.59
N MET A 43 8.34 -9.43 24.14
CA MET A 43 9.09 -8.23 23.77
C MET A 43 9.44 -8.23 22.27
N VAL A 44 9.97 -9.33 21.74
CA VAL A 44 10.28 -9.46 20.31
C VAL A 44 9.03 -9.31 19.45
N LEU A 45 7.90 -9.90 19.85
CA LEU A 45 6.62 -9.75 19.17
C LEU A 45 6.17 -8.28 19.12
N VAL A 46 6.22 -7.59 20.25
CA VAL A 46 5.83 -6.17 20.36
C VAL A 46 6.76 -5.29 19.53
N LEU A 47 8.07 -5.55 19.56
CA LEU A 47 9.05 -4.82 18.75
C LEU A 47 8.83 -5.07 17.25
N ALA A 48 8.58 -6.31 16.83
CA ALA A 48 8.25 -6.62 15.44
C ALA A 48 6.96 -5.94 15.00
N TRP A 49 5.91 -6.00 15.83
CA TRP A 49 4.65 -5.32 15.57
C TRP A 49 4.86 -3.81 15.44
N THR A 50 5.54 -3.18 16.41
CA THR A 50 5.76 -1.73 16.43
C THR A 50 6.65 -1.29 15.27
N GLY A 51 7.74 -2.02 15.04
CA GLY A 51 8.64 -1.84 13.89
C GLY A 51 7.91 -1.94 12.56
N SER A 52 6.86 -2.78 12.44
CA SER A 52 6.03 -2.85 11.24
C SER A 52 5.33 -1.53 10.93
N TYR A 53 4.91 -0.75 11.94
CA TYR A 53 4.32 0.58 11.72
C TYR A 53 5.38 1.55 11.23
N LEU A 54 6.54 1.59 11.89
CA LEU A 54 7.65 2.45 11.48
C LEU A 54 8.09 2.15 10.04
N PHE A 55 8.24 0.88 9.69
CA PHE A 55 8.58 0.46 8.33
C PHE A 55 7.55 0.93 7.30
N ARG A 56 6.24 0.80 7.59
CA ARG A 56 5.18 1.29 6.68
C ARG A 56 5.23 2.80 6.49
N VAL A 57 5.54 3.55 7.55
CA VAL A 57 5.69 5.00 7.49
C VAL A 57 6.88 5.39 6.61
N VAL A 58 8.06 4.83 6.89
CA VAL A 58 9.31 5.14 6.15
C VAL A 58 9.21 4.72 4.68
N THR A 59 8.56 3.60 4.38
CA THR A 59 8.39 3.11 3.00
C THR A 59 7.22 3.76 2.26
N GLY A 60 6.46 4.66 2.89
CA GLY A 60 5.28 5.27 2.28
C GLY A 60 4.17 4.27 1.93
N LYS A 61 4.20 3.05 2.50
CA LYS A 61 3.16 2.03 2.32
C LYS A 61 1.94 2.34 3.19
N MET A 62 1.38 3.54 3.01
CA MET A 62 0.20 4.02 3.72
C MET A 62 -0.99 4.01 2.79
N THR A 63 -2.08 3.38 3.24
CA THR A 63 -3.31 3.17 2.47
C THR A 63 -3.82 4.45 1.81
N PHE A 64 -3.82 5.57 2.52
CA PHE A 64 -4.30 6.85 2.00
C PHE A 64 -3.47 7.36 0.81
N ILE A 65 -2.13 7.27 0.87
CA ILE A 65 -1.26 7.71 -0.23
C ILE A 65 -1.48 6.83 -1.46
N GLN A 66 -1.61 5.52 -1.26
CA GLN A 66 -1.87 4.57 -2.34
C GLN A 66 -3.24 4.81 -2.98
N GLN A 67 -4.29 4.96 -2.17
CA GLN A 67 -5.64 5.27 -2.62
C GLN A 67 -5.69 6.58 -3.41
N ARG A 68 -5.04 7.64 -2.90
CA ARG A 68 -5.00 8.93 -3.60
C ARG A 68 -4.31 8.82 -4.96
N ARG A 69 -3.19 8.09 -5.03
CA ARG A 69 -2.45 7.89 -6.28
C ARG A 69 -3.29 7.11 -7.29
N GLN A 70 -3.87 5.98 -6.87
CA GLN A 70 -4.72 5.15 -7.74
C GLN A 70 -5.95 5.90 -8.24
N TYR A 71 -6.61 6.66 -7.37
CA TYR A 71 -7.78 7.46 -7.76
C TYR A 71 -7.41 8.53 -8.79
N ARG A 72 -6.31 9.24 -8.57
CA ARG A 72 -5.83 10.26 -9.51
C ARG A 72 -5.45 9.64 -10.86
N GLU A 73 -4.68 8.56 -10.86
CA GLU A 73 -4.30 7.85 -12.09
C GLU A 73 -5.54 7.39 -12.89
N ALA A 74 -6.53 6.80 -12.21
CA ALA A 74 -7.77 6.38 -12.86
C ALA A 74 -8.61 7.56 -13.39
N TYR A 75 -8.70 8.64 -12.61
CA TYR A 75 -9.42 9.85 -13.00
C TYR A 75 -8.76 10.54 -14.18
N ASP A 76 -7.44 10.70 -14.16
CA ASP A 76 -6.68 11.38 -15.21
C ASP A 76 -6.76 10.59 -16.52
N ALA A 77 -6.69 9.25 -16.48
CA ALA A 77 -6.86 8.40 -17.65
C ALA A 77 -8.25 8.57 -18.30
N PHE A 78 -9.31 8.48 -17.50
CA PHE A 78 -10.68 8.68 -17.99
C PHE A 78 -10.91 10.09 -18.55
N THR A 79 -10.38 11.09 -17.85
CA THR A 79 -10.59 12.50 -18.19
C THR A 79 -9.83 12.88 -19.45
N THR A 80 -8.62 12.36 -19.65
CA THR A 80 -7.81 12.60 -20.86
C THR A 80 -8.52 12.05 -22.10
N GLU A 81 -9.03 10.82 -22.05
CA GLU A 81 -9.76 10.22 -23.16
C GLU A 81 -11.08 10.94 -23.45
N ALA A 82 -11.80 11.38 -22.40
CA ALA A 82 -13.01 12.18 -22.55
C ALA A 82 -12.73 13.56 -23.14
N LEU A 83 -11.64 14.23 -22.75
CA LEU A 83 -11.21 15.51 -23.31
C LEU A 83 -10.80 15.36 -24.77
N GLN A 84 -10.02 14.32 -25.10
CA GLN A 84 -9.60 14.05 -26.47
C GLN A 84 -10.80 13.86 -27.40
N ARG A 85 -11.77 13.03 -27.02
CA ARG A 85 -12.99 12.83 -27.82
C ARG A 85 -13.80 14.11 -28.02
N LYS A 86 -13.86 14.98 -27.01
CA LYS A 86 -14.53 16.28 -27.13
C LYS A 86 -13.76 17.21 -28.07
N PHE A 87 -12.44 17.19 -28.02
CA PHE A 87 -11.59 17.97 -28.91
C PHE A 87 -11.72 17.49 -30.37
N ASP A 88 -11.65 16.18 -30.60
CA ASP A 88 -11.78 15.57 -31.94
C ASP A 88 -13.16 15.81 -32.58
N ALA A 89 -14.19 16.07 -31.76
CA ALA A 89 -15.55 16.37 -32.22
C ALA A 89 -15.76 17.84 -32.62
N LEU A 90 -14.81 18.74 -32.32
CA LEU A 90 -14.87 20.14 -32.72
C LEU A 90 -14.54 20.33 -34.21
N SER A 91 -14.97 21.43 -34.81
CA SER A 91 -14.55 21.77 -36.17
C SER A 91 -13.03 22.04 -36.23
N PRO A 92 -12.37 21.86 -37.40
CA PRO A 92 -10.94 22.14 -37.54
C PRO A 92 -10.56 23.57 -37.11
N GLU A 93 -11.39 24.55 -37.42
CA GLU A 93 -11.20 25.97 -37.06
C GLU A 93 -11.22 26.18 -35.54
N GLU A 94 -12.14 25.50 -34.84
CA GLU A 94 -12.25 25.56 -33.39
C GLU A 94 -11.10 24.82 -32.70
N GLN A 95 -10.66 23.68 -33.25
CA GLN A 95 -9.48 22.97 -32.76
C GLN A 95 -8.23 23.86 -32.87
N GLU A 96 -8.00 24.49 -34.02
CA GLU A 96 -6.88 25.42 -34.21
C GLU A 96 -6.95 26.64 -33.28
N ARG A 97 -8.14 27.18 -33.04
CA ARG A 97 -8.32 28.29 -32.08
C ARG A 97 -7.92 27.85 -30.68
N LEU A 98 -8.38 26.70 -30.20
CA LEU A 98 -8.04 26.17 -28.87
C LEU A 98 -6.55 25.84 -28.72
N LEU A 99 -5.93 25.29 -29.76
CA LEU A 99 -4.49 25.02 -29.77
C LEU A 99 -3.66 26.31 -29.70
N ARG A 100 -4.14 27.41 -30.31
CA ARG A 100 -3.54 28.75 -30.15
C ARG A 100 -3.75 29.32 -28.75
N GLU A 101 -4.97 29.28 -28.23
CA GLU A 101 -5.29 29.78 -26.87
C GLU A 101 -4.49 29.07 -25.77
N THR A 102 -4.19 27.78 -25.96
CA THR A 102 -3.38 26.97 -25.04
C THR A 102 -1.87 27.07 -25.30
N GLY A 103 -1.44 27.84 -26.32
CA GLY A 103 -0.04 28.06 -26.67
C GLY A 103 0.64 26.86 -27.36
N GLN A 104 -0.13 25.88 -27.85
CA GLN A 104 0.39 24.76 -28.63
C GLN A 104 0.64 25.12 -30.10
N LEU A 105 -0.05 26.15 -30.61
CA LEU A 105 0.20 26.76 -31.91
C LEU A 105 0.64 28.23 -31.75
N PRO A 106 1.49 28.75 -32.64
CA PRO A 106 1.79 30.18 -32.69
C PRO A 106 0.52 31.02 -32.90
N GLU A 107 0.45 32.17 -32.24
CA GLU A 107 -0.59 33.19 -32.49
C GLU A 107 -0.65 33.52 -33.99
N ALA A 108 -1.87 33.63 -34.53
CA ALA A 108 -2.04 33.94 -35.95
C ALA A 108 -1.41 35.32 -36.25
N PRO A 109 -0.68 35.49 -37.37
CA PRO A 109 -0.13 36.78 -37.74
C PRO A 109 -1.25 37.81 -37.83
N GLN A 110 -1.10 38.93 -37.13
CA GLN A 110 -2.07 40.03 -37.11
C GLN A 110 -2.23 40.59 -38.53
N GLY A 111 -3.22 40.15 -39.31
CA GLY A 111 -3.37 40.68 -40.66
C GLY A 111 -4.43 40.11 -41.60
N GLU A 112 -5.11 39.00 -41.30
CA GLU A 112 -6.11 38.45 -42.23
C GLU A 112 -7.49 38.32 -41.55
N THR A 113 -8.31 39.35 -41.77
CA THR A 113 -9.78 39.32 -41.64
C THR A 113 -10.42 38.83 -42.92
#